data_AF-A0A9X1SJQ6-F1
#
_entry.id   AF-A0A9X1SJQ6-F1
#
_cell.length_a   1.000
_cell.length_b   1.000
_cell.length_c   1.000
_cell.angle_alpha   90.00
_cell.angle_beta   90.00
_cell.angle_gamma   90.00
#
_symmetry.space_group_name_H-M   'P 1'
#
loop_
_entity.id
_entity.type
_entity.pdbx_description
1 polymer ?
#
loop_
_entity_poly.entity_id
_entity_poly.type
_entity_poly.pdbx_seq_one_letter_code
_entity_poly.pdbx_strand_id
1 'polypeptide(L)'
;MTEQQLKSVTQLCVNRCMSGNSWVPDLAEFMALMAETGANSFGLTQTNVMEEYQRWRRDGYLHGTSEQFPWRHPVLYQICTEMRSLSIGRNPGYSELSSMAGKLLAKWIQKVGMGYSVPPVRKALDAPKHEGLTPAQQLAAGVRYVK
;
A
#
# COMPACT_ATOMS: atom_id res chain seq x y z
N MET A 1 -9.33 12.69 -11.40
CA MET A 1 -8.69 13.85 -10.79
C MET A 1 -9.70 14.52 -9.88
N THR A 2 -9.38 14.67 -8.59
CA THR A 2 -10.28 15.26 -7.59
C THR A 2 -10.10 16.77 -7.52
N GLU A 3 -11.10 17.49 -7.02
CA GLU A 3 -11.02 18.94 -6.81
C GLU A 3 -9.86 19.34 -5.88
N GLN A 4 -9.58 18.50 -4.88
CA GLN A 4 -8.45 18.70 -3.96
C GLN A 4 -7.10 18.65 -4.69
N GLN A 5 -6.91 17.68 -5.59
CA GLN A 5 -5.71 17.57 -6.41
C GLN A 5 -5.54 18.81 -7.30
N LEU A 6 -6.63 19.26 -7.94
CA LEU A 6 -6.61 20.47 -8.77
C LEU A 6 -6.17 21.69 -7.95
N LYS A 7 -6.77 21.88 -6.76
CA LYS A 7 -6.43 22.98 -5.83
C LYS A 7 -4.95 22.93 -5.43
N SER A 8 -4.45 21.76 -5.04
CA SER A 8 -3.04 21.56 -4.67
C SER A 8 -2.10 21.95 -5.81
N VAL A 9 -2.41 21.56 -7.05
CA VAL A 9 -1.57 21.88 -8.21
C VAL A 9 -1.59 23.37 -8.50
N THR A 10 -2.75 24.02 -8.48
CA THR A 10 -2.83 25.48 -8.64
C THR A 10 -2.04 26.21 -7.56
N GLN A 11 -2.06 25.73 -6.32
CA GLN A 11 -1.31 26.35 -5.23
C GLN A 11 0.21 26.18 -5.40
N LEU A 12 0.67 25.03 -5.90
CA LEU A 12 2.07 24.84 -6.28
C LEU A 12 2.50 25.78 -7.41
N CYS A 13 1.64 25.98 -8.42
CA CYS A 13 1.91 26.93 -9.51
C CYS A 13 2.05 28.35 -8.96
N VAL A 14 1.16 28.78 -8.06
CA VAL A 14 1.22 30.10 -7.42
C VAL A 14 2.49 30.26 -6.58
N ASN A 15 2.83 29.26 -5.76
CA ASN A 15 4.03 29.29 -4.93
C ASN A 15 5.32 29.39 -5.77
N ARG A 16 5.37 28.70 -6.92
CA ARG A 16 6.48 28.80 -7.88
C ARG A 16 6.60 30.20 -8.46
N CYS A 17 5.47 30.83 -8.79
CA CYS A 17 5.47 32.22 -9.26
C CYS A 17 6.02 33.18 -8.18
N MET A 18 5.61 32.97 -6.92
CA MET A 18 6.09 33.76 -5.78
C MET A 18 7.57 33.55 -5.47
N SER A 19 8.14 32.39 -5.80
CA SER A 19 9.56 32.07 -5.53
C SER A 19 10.54 32.62 -6.58
N GLY A 20 10.09 33.54 -7.45
CA GLY A 20 10.95 34.25 -8.40
C GLY A 20 10.84 33.80 -9.86
N ASN A 21 10.02 32.78 -10.18
CA ASN A 21 9.71 32.43 -11.56
C ASN A 21 8.54 33.28 -12.06
N SER A 22 8.81 34.35 -12.81
CA SER A 22 7.76 35.31 -13.23
C SER A 22 6.75 34.76 -14.26
N TRP A 23 6.99 33.56 -14.80
CA TRP A 23 6.18 33.00 -15.89
C TRP A 23 5.37 31.81 -15.42
N VAL A 24 4.19 31.64 -16.02
CA VAL A 24 3.35 30.45 -15.82
C VAL A 24 4.15 29.19 -16.20
N PRO A 25 3.98 28.07 -15.47
CA PRO A 25 4.71 26.85 -15.78
C PRO A 25 4.37 26.39 -17.20
N ASP A 26 5.39 25.92 -17.91
CA ASP A 26 5.16 25.24 -19.19
C ASP A 26 4.41 23.90 -18.98
N LEU A 27 4.02 23.24 -20.07
CA LEU A 27 3.27 21.99 -19.97
C LEU A 27 4.07 20.89 -19.25
N ALA A 28 5.38 20.79 -19.47
CA ALA A 28 6.22 19.77 -18.84
C ALA A 28 6.36 20.04 -17.34
N GLU A 29 6.56 21.29 -16.96
CA GLU A 29 6.59 21.75 -15.57
C GLU A 29 5.24 21.52 -14.87
N PHE A 30 4.13 21.84 -15.53
CA PHE A 30 2.80 21.57 -15.01
C PHE A 30 2.58 20.07 -14.79
N MET A 31 2.96 19.23 -15.75
CA MET A 31 2.86 17.77 -15.63
C MET A 31 3.75 17.22 -14.50
N ALA A 32 4.91 17.83 -14.25
CA ALA A 32 5.76 17.47 -13.10
C ALA A 32 5.08 17.83 -11.76
N LEU A 33 4.52 19.05 -11.64
CA LEU A 33 3.76 19.46 -10.44
C LEU A 33 2.53 18.58 -10.21
N MET A 34 1.83 18.21 -11.28
CA MET A 34 0.73 17.25 -11.23
C MET A 34 1.17 15.89 -10.66
N ALA A 35 2.32 15.38 -11.10
CA ALA A 35 2.86 14.12 -10.60
C ALA A 35 3.19 14.18 -9.09
N GLU A 36 3.70 15.32 -8.61
CA GLU A 36 4.01 15.55 -7.19
C GLU A 36 2.77 15.56 -6.29
N THR A 37 1.62 16.00 -6.81
CA THR A 37 0.34 15.98 -6.06
C THR A 37 -0.35 14.61 -6.03
N GLY A 38 0.25 13.61 -6.70
CA GLY A 38 -0.35 12.28 -6.79
C GLY A 38 -1.58 12.27 -7.68
N ALA A 39 -1.55 13.00 -8.82
CA ALA A 39 -2.62 13.04 -9.81
C ALA A 39 -2.84 11.68 -10.53
N ASN A 40 -3.29 10.69 -9.77
CA ASN A 40 -3.65 9.36 -10.24
C ASN A 40 -4.97 8.92 -9.59
N SER A 41 -5.46 7.75 -9.99
CA SER A 41 -6.72 7.16 -9.52
C SER A 41 -6.79 6.97 -8.00
N PHE A 42 -5.65 6.92 -7.30
CA PHE A 42 -5.58 6.73 -5.86
C PHE A 42 -5.28 7.99 -5.07
N GLY A 43 -4.80 9.07 -5.70
CA GLY A 43 -4.33 10.25 -4.97
C GLY A 43 -3.07 10.01 -4.15
N LEU A 44 -2.25 9.03 -4.54
CA LEU A 44 -1.07 8.62 -3.78
C LEU A 44 0.22 8.95 -4.53
N THR A 45 1.25 9.37 -3.80
CA THR A 45 2.62 9.52 -4.31
C THR A 45 3.51 8.37 -3.86
N GLN A 46 4.69 8.26 -4.49
CA GLN A 46 5.75 7.36 -4.04
C GLN A 46 6.11 7.60 -2.56
N THR A 47 6.15 8.87 -2.14
CA THR A 47 6.41 9.26 -0.75
C THR A 47 5.33 8.71 0.18
N ASN A 48 4.05 8.82 -0.18
CA ASN A 48 2.97 8.29 0.66
C ASN A 48 3.05 6.75 0.81
N VAL A 49 3.46 6.04 -0.25
CA VAL A 49 3.70 4.59 -0.17
C VAL A 49 4.85 4.28 0.79
N MET A 50 5.96 5.02 0.71
CA MET A 50 7.11 4.84 1.60
C MET A 50 6.78 5.17 3.06
N GLU A 51 6.03 6.25 3.31
CA GLU A 51 5.54 6.60 4.64
C GLU A 51 4.67 5.50 5.24
N GLU A 52 3.72 4.98 4.46
CA GLU A 52 2.85 3.89 4.89
C GLU A 52 3.64 2.61 5.14
N TYR A 53 4.61 2.29 4.27
CA TYR A 53 5.49 1.14 4.44
C TYR A 53 6.29 1.23 5.74
N GLN A 54 6.83 2.40 6.05
CA GLN A 54 7.58 2.65 7.28
C GLN A 54 6.66 2.62 8.51
N ARG A 55 5.43 3.15 8.42
CA ARG A 55 4.41 3.04 9.46
C ARG A 55 4.08 1.58 9.75
N TRP A 56 3.84 0.79 8.71
CA TRP A 56 3.56 -0.63 8.85
C TRP A 56 4.75 -1.43 9.37
N ARG A 57 5.98 -1.09 8.99
CA ARG A 57 7.17 -1.74 9.57
C ARG A 57 7.36 -1.41 11.05
N ARG A 58 7.00 -0.18 11.46
CA ARG A 58 7.11 0.28 12.83
C ARG A 58 6.01 -0.30 13.71
N ASP A 59 4.75 -0.16 13.31
CA ASP A 59 3.59 -0.42 14.17
C ASP A 59 2.93 -1.77 13.82
N GLY A 60 3.34 -2.42 12.73
CA GLY A 60 2.71 -3.64 12.24
C GLY A 60 2.80 -4.81 13.21
N TYR A 61 3.78 -4.84 14.12
CA TYR A 61 3.88 -5.87 15.16
C TYR A 61 2.76 -5.78 16.22
N LEU A 62 2.11 -4.62 16.35
CA LEU A 62 0.96 -4.43 17.25
C LEU A 62 -0.30 -5.12 16.73
N HIS A 63 -0.29 -5.53 15.47
CA HIS A 63 -1.39 -6.22 14.80
C HIS A 63 -0.97 -7.67 14.55
N GLY A 64 -1.85 -8.64 14.84
CA GLY A 64 -1.51 -10.06 14.74
C GLY A 64 -1.12 -10.48 13.32
N THR A 65 -1.69 -9.83 12.30
CA THR A 65 -1.36 -10.06 10.89
C THR A 65 -1.37 -8.76 10.10
N SER A 66 -0.71 -8.75 8.95
CA SER A 66 -0.72 -7.61 8.01
C SER A 66 -2.13 -7.22 7.54
N GLU A 67 -3.08 -8.15 7.57
CA GLU A 67 -4.49 -7.93 7.20
C GLU A 67 -5.27 -7.16 8.27
N GLN A 68 -4.84 -7.25 9.54
CA GLN A 68 -5.44 -6.55 10.67
C GLN A 68 -4.90 -5.12 10.84
N PHE A 69 -3.83 -4.77 10.12
CA PHE A 69 -3.26 -3.44 10.14
C PHE A 69 -4.23 -2.40 9.53
N PRO A 70 -4.41 -1.21 10.14
CA PRO A 70 -5.32 -0.18 9.66
C PRO A 70 -4.74 0.59 8.46
N TRP A 71 -4.71 -0.05 7.30
CA TRP A 71 -4.26 0.55 6.04
C TRP A 71 -5.07 1.79 5.67
N ARG A 72 -4.39 2.88 5.27
CA ARG A 72 -5.07 4.10 4.79
C ARG A 72 -5.83 3.88 3.49
N HIS A 73 -5.35 2.96 2.66
CA HIS A 73 -5.96 2.62 1.38
C HIS A 73 -5.70 1.14 1.04
N PRO A 74 -6.66 0.39 0.48
CA PRO A 74 -6.47 -1.03 0.14
C PRO A 74 -5.29 -1.30 -0.81
N VAL A 75 -5.01 -0.37 -1.73
CA VAL A 75 -3.85 -0.50 -2.64
C VAL A 75 -2.52 -0.47 -1.90
N LEU A 76 -2.44 0.22 -0.75
CA LEU A 76 -1.21 0.30 0.03
C LEU A 76 -0.89 -1.04 0.68
N TYR A 77 -1.91 -1.80 1.11
CA TYR A 77 -1.71 -3.19 1.56
C TYR A 77 -1.08 -4.04 0.45
N GLN A 78 -1.64 -3.97 -0.77
CA GLN A 78 -1.11 -4.73 -1.92
C GLN A 78 0.34 -4.35 -2.23
N ILE A 79 0.64 -3.05 -2.29
CA ILE A 79 1.98 -2.56 -2.63
C ILE A 79 2.98 -2.90 -1.51
N CYS A 80 2.65 -2.61 -0.25
CA CYS A 80 3.57 -2.80 0.87
C CYS A 80 3.87 -4.27 1.13
N THR A 81 2.88 -5.16 0.97
CA THR A 81 3.10 -6.60 1.08
C THR A 81 3.97 -7.12 -0.07
N GLU A 82 3.72 -6.69 -1.31
CA GLU A 82 4.54 -7.03 -2.48
C GLU A 82 5.99 -6.51 -2.32
N MET A 83 6.18 -5.29 -1.82
CA MET A 83 7.51 -4.75 -1.47
C MET A 83 8.24 -5.62 -0.45
N ARG A 84 7.56 -6.07 0.62
CA ARG A 84 8.16 -6.95 1.62
C ARG A 84 8.58 -8.27 1.00
N SER A 85 7.72 -8.89 0.19
CA SER A 85 8.02 -10.16 -0.50
C SER A 85 9.22 -10.03 -1.44
N LEU A 86 9.30 -8.96 -2.21
CA LEU A 86 10.43 -8.70 -3.12
C LEU A 86 11.74 -8.38 -2.38
N SER A 87 11.65 -7.90 -1.13
CA SER A 87 12.81 -7.58 -0.29
C SER A 87 13.38 -8.80 0.44
N ILE A 88 12.67 -9.95 0.44
CA ILE A 88 13.14 -11.17 1.09
C ILE A 88 14.48 -11.59 0.48
N GLY A 89 15.51 -11.69 1.30
CA GLY A 89 16.86 -12.11 0.89
C GLY A 89 17.70 -11.07 0.15
N ARG A 90 17.20 -9.85 -0.10
CA ARG A 90 17.91 -8.81 -0.87
C ARG A 90 18.36 -7.59 -0.06
N ASN A 91 17.84 -7.39 1.14
CA ASN A 91 18.09 -6.22 2.02
C ASN A 91 18.29 -4.89 1.25
N PRO A 92 17.31 -4.48 0.41
CA PRO A 92 17.45 -3.32 -0.47
C PRO A 92 17.67 -2.03 0.32
N GLY A 93 18.52 -1.16 -0.22
CA GLY A 93 18.73 0.19 0.31
C GLY A 93 17.50 1.09 0.15
N TYR A 94 17.51 2.26 0.80
CA TYR A 94 16.38 3.20 0.76
C TYR A 94 16.01 3.65 -0.67
N SER A 95 17.00 3.94 -1.52
CA SER A 95 16.78 4.35 -2.90
C SER A 95 16.16 3.24 -3.74
N GLU A 96 16.60 1.99 -3.55
CA GLU A 96 16.04 0.82 -4.23
C GLU A 96 14.60 0.56 -3.77
N LEU A 97 14.33 0.64 -2.46
CA LEU A 97 12.97 0.54 -1.90
C LEU A 97 12.04 1.62 -2.46
N SER A 98 12.51 2.86 -2.49
CA SER A 98 11.75 3.97 -3.05
C SER A 98 11.45 3.70 -4.53
N SER A 99 12.45 3.31 -5.35
CA SER A 99 12.24 2.96 -6.75
C SER A 99 11.21 1.83 -6.93
N MET A 100 11.27 0.81 -6.07
CA MET A 100 10.31 -0.30 -6.05
C MET A 100 8.89 0.19 -5.74
N ALA A 101 8.72 1.06 -4.74
CA ALA A 101 7.45 1.68 -4.39
C ALA A 101 6.84 2.43 -5.58
N GLY A 102 7.65 3.23 -6.29
CA GLY A 102 7.22 3.96 -7.48
C GLY A 102 6.77 3.03 -8.62
N LYS A 103 7.55 1.98 -8.90
CA LYS A 103 7.21 0.97 -9.93
C LYS A 103 5.91 0.23 -9.61
N LEU A 104 5.74 -0.19 -8.36
CA LEU A 104 4.53 -0.90 -7.93
C LEU A 104 3.30 0.01 -7.94
N LEU A 105 3.44 1.26 -7.51
CA LEU A 105 2.36 2.24 -7.61
C LEU A 105 1.94 2.47 -9.07
N ALA A 106 2.89 2.67 -9.99
CA ALA A 106 2.62 2.80 -11.41
C ALA A 106 1.90 1.57 -12.00
N LYS A 107 2.35 0.37 -11.64
CA LYS A 107 1.71 -0.91 -12.01
C LYS A 107 0.25 -0.96 -11.57
N TRP A 108 -0.06 -0.54 -10.34
CA TRP A 108 -1.43 -0.53 -9.83
C TRP A 108 -2.30 0.57 -10.47
N ILE A 109 -1.73 1.74 -10.75
CA ILE A 109 -2.44 2.80 -11.49
C ILE A 109 -2.83 2.28 -12.88
N GLN A 110 -1.90 1.63 -13.59
CA GLN A 110 -2.16 1.04 -14.90
C GLN A 110 -3.24 -0.05 -14.82
N LYS A 111 -3.19 -0.94 -13.84
CA LYS A 111 -4.23 -1.96 -13.63
C LYS A 111 -5.62 -1.35 -13.45
N VAL A 112 -5.75 -0.31 -12.62
CA VAL A 112 -7.05 0.36 -12.45
C VAL A 112 -7.48 1.08 -13.72
N GLY A 113 -6.53 1.69 -14.47
CA GLY A 113 -6.81 2.26 -15.79
C GLY A 113 -7.33 1.24 -16.81
N MET A 114 -6.94 -0.02 -16.67
CA MET A 114 -7.44 -1.15 -17.47
C MET A 114 -8.80 -1.69 -16.98
N GLY A 115 -9.40 -1.11 -15.93
CA GLY A 115 -10.70 -1.53 -15.38
C GLY A 115 -10.64 -2.58 -14.28
N TYR A 116 -9.44 -2.98 -13.82
CA TYR A 116 -9.33 -3.87 -12.66
C TYR A 116 -9.65 -3.14 -11.36
N SER A 117 -10.41 -3.77 -10.46
CA SER A 117 -10.62 -3.26 -9.10
C SER A 117 -9.46 -3.63 -8.19
N VAL A 118 -9.11 -2.76 -7.24
CA VAL A 118 -8.17 -3.11 -6.16
C VAL A 118 -8.82 -4.17 -5.26
N PRO A 119 -8.20 -5.35 -5.07
CA PRO A 119 -8.74 -6.36 -4.19
C PRO A 119 -8.84 -5.84 -2.75
N PRO A 120 -9.95 -6.11 -2.03
CA PRO A 120 -10.05 -5.75 -0.62
C PRO A 120 -9.02 -6.51 0.20
N VAL A 121 -8.59 -5.92 1.32
CA VAL A 121 -7.75 -6.61 2.30
C VAL A 121 -8.62 -7.71 2.92
N ARG A 122 -8.39 -8.95 2.49
CA ARG A 122 -9.11 -10.11 3.04
C ARG A 122 -8.64 -10.27 4.47
N LYS A 123 -9.57 -10.44 5.41
CA LYS A 123 -9.24 -10.90 6.76
C LYS A 123 -9.29 -12.42 6.71
N ALA A 124 -8.24 -13.08 7.20
CA ALA A 124 -8.25 -14.52 7.43
C ALA A 124 -9.56 -14.90 8.13
N LEU A 125 -10.27 -15.87 7.55
CA LEU A 125 -11.44 -16.45 8.19
C LEU A 125 -10.95 -17.12 9.47
N ASP A 126 -11.76 -17.06 10.52
CA ASP A 126 -11.48 -17.82 11.74
C ASP A 126 -11.25 -19.28 11.37
N ALA A 127 -10.19 -19.88 11.94
CA ALA A 127 -9.93 -21.29 11.74
C ALA A 127 -11.20 -22.08 12.10
N PRO A 128 -11.56 -23.11 11.32
CA PRO A 128 -12.72 -23.92 11.64
C PRO A 128 -12.57 -24.43 13.08
N LYS A 129 -13.58 -24.15 13.91
CA LYS A 129 -13.60 -24.66 15.28
C LYS A 129 -13.60 -26.19 15.19
N HIS A 130 -12.56 -26.82 15.72
CA HIS A 130 -12.50 -28.28 15.77
C HIS A 130 -13.54 -28.77 16.78
N GLU A 131 -14.69 -29.21 16.29
CA GLU A 131 -15.71 -29.86 17.12
C GLU A 131 -15.27 -31.29 17.42
N GLY A 132 -14.73 -31.50 18.62
CA GLY A 132 -14.31 -32.81 19.11
C GLY A 132 -12.93 -32.80 19.78
N LEU A 133 -12.62 -33.89 20.47
CA LEU A 133 -11.28 -34.11 21.03
C LEU A 133 -10.29 -34.27 19.89
N THR A 134 -9.16 -33.55 19.95
CA THR A 134 -8.07 -33.80 19.00
C THR A 134 -7.59 -35.25 19.16
N PRO A 135 -7.00 -35.88 18.12
CA PRO A 135 -6.52 -37.27 18.24
C PRO A 135 -5.55 -37.48 19.41
N ALA A 136 -4.74 -36.48 19.75
CA ALA A 136 -3.88 -36.50 20.93
C ALA A 136 -4.69 -36.52 22.24
N GLN A 137 -5.78 -35.77 22.32
CA GLN A 137 -6.70 -35.78 23.47
C GLN A 137 -7.52 -37.07 23.55
N GLN A 138 -7.91 -37.67 22.42
CA GLN A 138 -8.59 -38.98 22.39
C GLN A 138 -7.70 -40.09 22.96
N LEU A 139 -6.41 -40.09 22.61
CA LEU A 139 -5.40 -40.99 23.18
C LEU A 139 -5.23 -40.78 24.68
N ALA A 140 -5.12 -39.53 25.14
CA ALA A 140 -5.01 -39.19 26.56
C ALA A 140 -6.28 -39.58 27.36
N ALA A 141 -7.46 -39.49 26.74
CA ALA A 141 -8.73 -39.89 27.33
C ALA A 141 -9.00 -41.41 27.27
N GLY A 142 -8.09 -42.21 26.71
CA GLY A 142 -8.23 -43.65 26.60
C GLY A 142 -9.30 -44.12 25.60
N VAL A 143 -9.80 -43.21 24.75
CA VAL A 143 -10.80 -43.54 23.72
C VAL A 143 -10.06 -44.21 22.57
N ARG A 144 -10.17 -45.56 22.47
CA ARG A 144 -9.68 -46.30 21.30
C ARG A 144 -10.46 -45.85 20.07
N TYR A 145 -9.76 -45.53 18.98
CA TYR A 145 -10.32 -45.13 17.69
C TYR A 145 -11.58 -45.95 17.35
N VAL A 146 -12.74 -45.30 17.28
CA VAL A 146 -13.92 -45.88 16.65
C VAL A 146 -13.69 -45.75 15.15
N LYS A 147 -13.61 -46.91 14.49
CA LYS A 147 -13.35 -47.05 13.05
C LYS A 147 -14.48 -46.48 12.21
#